data_AF-A0A8T7BLY0-F1
#
_entry.id   AF-A0A8T7BLY0-F1
#
_cell.length_a   1.000
_cell.length_b   1.000
_cell.length_c   1.000
_cell.angle_alpha   90.00
_cell.angle_beta   90.00
_cell.angle_gamma   90.00
#
_symmetry.space_group_name_H-M   'P 1'
#
loop_
_entity.id
_entity.type
_entity.pdbx_description
1 polymer ?
#
loop_
_entity_poly.entity_id
_entity_poly.type
_entity_poly.pdbx_seq_one_letter_code
_entity_poly.pdbx_strand_id
1 'polypeptide(L)'
;MPVKFDKQLFCFFSLVVFALSTFSQDNVSDYQSFLGHWTINEELSDDTDKQVEIAIKAAGGRIPRTDKKGKGRYRGGPKEHAIYDHISYDDSLHFQYLPPEFQLVYDDGFERIFHSDNRKRVVSASGTVAGDNQDFSFATWDEGRLIIETRARDGGWIYEVIEATEDTLTVTLELNPSSFAEPIKVKRIYNRPITSQ
;
A
#
# COMPACT_ATOMS: atom_id res chain seq x y z
N MET A 1 48.14 -48.18 51.47
CA MET A 1 46.73 -47.76 51.40
C MET A 1 46.48 -46.86 52.60
N PRO A 2 46.29 -45.54 52.37
CA PRO A 2 45.03 -44.98 51.88
C PRO A 2 45.18 -44.08 50.65
N VAL A 3 44.05 -43.90 49.97
CA VAL A 3 43.82 -43.07 48.78
C VAL A 3 43.42 -41.66 49.22
N LYS A 4 43.99 -40.63 48.61
CA LYS A 4 43.34 -39.33 48.42
C LYS A 4 43.69 -38.78 47.04
N PHE A 5 42.71 -38.84 46.14
CA PHE A 5 42.69 -38.17 44.85
C PHE A 5 42.35 -36.69 45.09
N ASP A 6 43.15 -35.78 44.56
CA ASP A 6 42.91 -34.35 44.66
C ASP A 6 42.88 -33.70 43.27
N LYS A 7 41.78 -32.98 43.06
CA LYS A 7 41.57 -31.81 42.17
C LYS A 7 41.43 -32.05 40.66
N GLN A 8 40.15 -32.05 40.30
CA GLN A 8 39.61 -31.69 38.99
C GLN A 8 40.23 -30.38 38.46
N LEU A 9 40.64 -30.40 37.19
CA LEU A 9 40.85 -29.21 36.39
C LEU A 9 40.11 -29.40 35.07
N PHE A 10 38.80 -29.13 35.10
CA PHE A 10 38.00 -28.98 33.89
C PHE A 10 38.18 -27.55 33.38
N CYS A 11 39.08 -27.35 32.43
CA CYS A 11 39.14 -26.15 31.62
C CYS A 11 37.97 -26.18 30.63
N PHE A 12 36.83 -25.59 31.00
CA PHE A 12 35.77 -25.28 30.05
C PHE A 12 36.22 -24.11 29.17
N PHE A 13 36.62 -24.42 27.95
CA PHE A 13 36.87 -23.45 26.89
C PHE A 13 35.50 -22.90 26.46
N SER A 14 35.11 -21.74 26.99
CA SER A 14 33.86 -21.07 26.62
C SER A 14 34.03 -20.43 25.24
N LEU A 15 33.51 -21.09 24.22
CA LEU A 15 33.38 -20.57 22.86
C LEU A 15 32.24 -19.55 22.84
N VAL A 16 32.54 -18.27 23.01
CA VAL A 16 31.57 -17.18 22.81
C VAL A 16 31.34 -17.01 21.30
N VAL A 17 30.27 -17.60 20.80
CA VAL A 17 29.76 -17.34 19.44
C VAL A 17 29.07 -15.98 19.48
N PHE A 18 29.76 -14.94 18.99
CA PHE A 18 29.14 -13.66 18.69
C PHE A 18 28.20 -13.86 17.51
N ALA A 19 26.90 -14.01 17.80
CA ALA A 19 25.87 -13.91 16.78
C ALA A 19 25.87 -12.46 16.29
N LEU A 20 26.50 -12.21 15.13
CA LEU A 20 26.32 -10.98 14.38
C LEU A 20 24.85 -10.91 13.97
N SER A 21 24.07 -10.19 14.76
CA SER A 21 22.75 -9.71 14.33
C SER A 21 23.01 -8.77 13.16
N THR A 22 22.79 -9.25 11.94
CA THR A 22 22.62 -8.38 10.78
C THR A 22 21.38 -7.53 11.04
N PHE A 23 21.59 -6.34 11.60
CA PHE A 23 20.60 -5.28 11.52
C PHE A 23 20.44 -4.97 10.03
N SER A 24 19.28 -5.31 9.46
CA SER A 24 18.89 -4.75 8.18
C SER A 24 18.93 -3.23 8.34
N GLN A 25 19.87 -2.57 7.67
CA GLN A 25 19.79 -1.13 7.50
C GLN A 25 18.57 -0.88 6.63
N ASP A 26 17.47 -0.42 7.24
CA ASP A 26 16.39 0.20 6.50
C ASP A 26 17.02 1.39 5.74
N ASN A 27 17.18 1.23 4.43
CA ASN A 27 17.81 2.22 3.59
C ASN A 27 16.88 3.45 3.55
N VAL A 28 17.28 4.48 4.30
CA VAL A 28 16.67 5.82 4.33
C VAL A 28 16.51 6.43 2.92
N SER A 29 17.20 5.89 1.91
CA SER A 29 17.11 6.29 0.50
C SER A 29 15.80 5.91 -0.20
N ASP A 30 15.18 4.79 0.18
CA ASP A 30 14.24 4.11 -0.73
C ASP A 30 12.88 4.84 -0.84
N TYR A 31 12.53 5.67 0.14
CA TYR A 31 11.26 6.40 0.16
C TYR A 31 11.38 7.89 -0.19
N GLN A 32 12.60 8.45 -0.34
CA GLN A 32 12.78 9.88 -0.59
C GLN A 32 12.12 10.32 -1.91
N SER A 33 12.18 9.47 -2.93
CA SER A 33 11.52 9.72 -4.22
C SER A 33 10.01 9.84 -4.08
N PHE A 34 9.39 9.18 -3.10
CA PHE A 34 7.93 9.17 -2.88
C PHE A 34 7.43 10.46 -2.22
N LEU A 35 8.24 11.12 -1.40
CA LEU A 35 7.79 12.22 -0.54
C LEU A 35 7.26 13.43 -1.33
N GLY A 36 6.24 14.10 -0.78
CA GLY A 36 5.69 15.34 -1.32
C GLY A 36 4.39 15.15 -2.09
N HIS A 37 4.06 16.14 -2.93
CA HIS A 37 2.82 16.17 -3.70
C HIS A 37 2.99 15.53 -5.08
N TRP A 38 1.91 14.92 -5.54
CA TRP A 38 1.76 14.27 -6.82
C TRP A 38 0.41 14.62 -7.41
N THR A 39 0.38 14.89 -8.72
CA THR A 39 -0.85 15.21 -9.47
C THR A 39 -0.97 14.29 -10.66
N ILE A 40 -2.17 13.77 -10.90
CA ILE A 40 -2.44 12.78 -11.92
C ILE A 40 -2.03 13.30 -13.31
N ASN A 41 -1.38 12.43 -14.05
CA ASN A 41 -1.17 12.59 -15.48
C ASN A 41 -2.26 11.80 -16.19
N GLU A 42 -3.36 12.48 -16.53
CA GLU A 42 -4.52 11.84 -17.15
C GLU A 42 -4.20 11.21 -18.51
N GLU A 43 -3.21 11.74 -19.24
CA GLU A 43 -2.83 11.25 -20.57
C GLU A 43 -2.09 9.92 -20.50
N LEU A 44 -1.29 9.71 -19.45
CA LEU A 44 -0.52 8.48 -19.25
C LEU A 44 -1.22 7.47 -18.32
N SER A 45 -2.29 7.88 -17.65
CA SER A 45 -3.08 7.02 -16.77
C SER A 45 -4.18 6.28 -17.53
N ASP A 46 -4.55 5.12 -17.01
CA ASP A 46 -5.74 4.43 -17.45
C ASP A 46 -7.02 5.19 -17.08
N ASP A 47 -8.03 5.07 -17.93
CA ASP A 47 -9.39 5.51 -17.63
C ASP A 47 -10.08 4.43 -16.76
N THR A 48 -10.23 4.73 -15.47
CA THR A 48 -10.81 3.80 -14.49
C THR A 48 -12.19 3.28 -14.90
N ASP A 49 -13.06 4.12 -15.47
CA ASP A 49 -14.41 3.68 -15.88
C ASP A 49 -14.31 2.62 -16.99
N LYS A 50 -13.37 2.78 -17.93
CA LYS A 50 -13.13 1.78 -18.97
C LYS A 50 -12.58 0.48 -18.40
N GLN A 51 -11.68 0.55 -17.41
CA GLN A 51 -11.13 -0.64 -16.77
C GLN A 51 -12.21 -1.42 -16.00
N VAL A 52 -13.14 -0.72 -15.35
CA VAL A 52 -14.32 -1.34 -14.73
C VAL A 52 -15.18 -2.04 -15.78
N GLU A 53 -15.45 -1.39 -16.91
CA GLU A 53 -16.21 -1.98 -18.02
C GLU A 53 -15.55 -3.23 -18.62
N ILE A 54 -14.21 -3.23 -18.71
CA ILE A 54 -13.42 -4.40 -19.15
C ILE A 54 -13.60 -5.56 -18.16
N ALA A 55 -13.49 -5.32 -16.85
CA ALA A 55 -13.68 -6.34 -15.83
C ALA A 55 -15.10 -6.92 -15.86
N ILE A 56 -16.14 -6.07 -15.99
CA ILE A 56 -17.54 -6.52 -16.13
C ILE A 56 -17.71 -7.44 -17.33
N LYS A 57 -17.14 -7.08 -18.49
CA LYS A 57 -17.20 -7.90 -19.71
C LYS A 57 -16.46 -9.22 -19.56
N ALA A 58 -15.28 -9.20 -18.93
CA ALA A 58 -14.48 -10.40 -18.69
C ALA A 58 -15.23 -11.41 -17.81
N ALA A 59 -15.98 -10.93 -16.82
CA ALA A 59 -16.89 -11.73 -16.01
C ALA A 59 -18.16 -12.21 -16.74
N GLY A 60 -18.32 -11.92 -18.04
CA GLY A 60 -19.52 -12.25 -18.83
C GLY A 60 -20.72 -11.32 -18.57
N GLY A 61 -20.51 -10.22 -17.86
CA GLY A 61 -21.52 -9.21 -17.56
C GLY A 61 -21.86 -8.31 -18.73
N ARG A 62 -22.97 -7.57 -18.61
CA ARG A 62 -23.40 -6.56 -19.58
C ARG A 62 -23.24 -5.17 -18.99
N ILE A 63 -22.66 -4.26 -19.76
CA ILE A 63 -22.52 -2.86 -19.35
C ILE A 63 -23.90 -2.19 -19.44
N PRO A 64 -24.44 -1.65 -18.33
CA PRO A 64 -25.73 -0.98 -18.35
C PRO A 64 -25.66 0.30 -19.21
N ARG A 65 -26.78 0.69 -19.83
CA ARG A 65 -26.91 2.05 -20.38
C ARG A 65 -27.05 3.03 -19.23
N THR A 66 -26.37 4.17 -19.31
CA THR A 66 -26.51 5.27 -18.35
C THR A 66 -26.59 6.58 -19.09
N ASP A 67 -27.26 7.55 -18.46
CA ASP A 67 -27.28 8.94 -18.91
C ASP A 67 -26.17 9.78 -18.25
N LYS A 68 -25.44 9.21 -17.28
CA LYS A 68 -24.28 9.86 -16.63
C LYS A 68 -23.18 10.07 -17.67
N LYS A 69 -22.85 11.33 -17.94
CA LYS A 69 -21.78 11.76 -18.84
C LYS A 69 -20.57 12.22 -18.02
N GLY A 70 -19.37 11.97 -18.54
CA GLY A 70 -18.11 12.36 -17.91
C GLY A 70 -17.44 11.22 -17.14
N LYS A 71 -16.29 11.54 -16.51
CA LYS A 71 -15.50 10.61 -15.69
C LYS A 71 -16.17 10.32 -14.36
N GLY A 72 -15.80 9.19 -13.74
CA GLY A 72 -16.31 8.80 -12.44
C GLY A 72 -17.70 8.20 -12.53
N ARG A 73 -18.03 7.52 -13.64
CA ARG A 73 -19.29 6.80 -13.81
C ARG A 73 -19.52 5.83 -12.65
N TYR A 74 -18.48 5.08 -12.28
CA TYR A 74 -18.55 4.08 -11.21
C TYR A 74 -18.15 4.60 -9.82
N ARG A 75 -17.86 5.90 -9.68
CA ARG A 75 -17.61 6.57 -8.39
C ARG A 75 -18.93 6.82 -7.63
N GLY A 76 -18.89 6.74 -6.30
CA GLY A 76 -19.99 7.13 -5.39
C GLY A 76 -20.90 5.96 -5.01
N GLY A 77 -20.31 4.80 -4.70
CA GLY A 77 -21.01 3.61 -4.25
C GLY A 77 -21.43 3.63 -2.77
N PRO A 78 -21.75 2.46 -2.19
CA PRO A 78 -21.90 2.30 -0.74
C PRO A 78 -20.67 2.81 0.02
N LYS A 79 -20.84 3.17 1.30
CA LYS A 79 -19.74 3.69 2.14
C LYS A 79 -18.55 2.72 2.20
N GLU A 80 -18.85 1.43 2.08
CA GLU A 80 -17.89 0.33 2.03
C GLU A 80 -16.94 0.40 0.84
N HIS A 81 -17.31 1.12 -0.21
CA HIS A 81 -16.51 1.25 -1.42
C HIS A 81 -15.67 2.53 -1.46
N ALA A 82 -15.72 3.38 -0.43
CA ALA A 82 -15.02 4.67 -0.41
C ALA A 82 -13.51 4.51 -0.73
N ILE A 83 -12.86 3.47 -0.22
CA ILE A 83 -11.44 3.21 -0.49
C ILE A 83 -11.15 2.99 -1.98
N TYR A 84 -12.03 2.31 -2.71
CA TYR A 84 -11.90 2.14 -4.16
C TYR A 84 -12.02 3.48 -4.87
N ASP A 85 -12.95 4.32 -4.43
CA ASP A 85 -13.17 5.64 -5.03
C ASP A 85 -11.92 6.51 -4.89
N HIS A 86 -11.31 6.58 -3.71
CA HIS A 86 -10.11 7.37 -3.48
C HIS A 86 -8.92 6.87 -4.30
N ILE A 87 -8.61 5.58 -4.20
CA ILE A 87 -7.41 5.01 -4.86
C ILE A 87 -7.52 5.07 -6.39
N SER A 88 -8.73 4.95 -6.94
CA SER A 88 -8.94 4.81 -8.39
C SER A 88 -9.40 6.08 -9.11
N TYR A 89 -9.84 7.12 -8.40
CA TYR A 89 -10.32 8.36 -9.04
C TYR A 89 -9.68 9.65 -8.54
N ASP A 90 -9.04 9.69 -7.37
CA ASP A 90 -8.53 10.97 -6.87
C ASP A 90 -7.27 11.40 -7.63
N ASP A 91 -7.24 12.69 -7.95
CA ASP A 91 -6.29 13.27 -8.90
C ASP A 91 -5.01 13.76 -8.23
N SER A 92 -5.00 13.91 -6.92
CA SER A 92 -3.79 14.27 -6.18
C SER A 92 -3.53 13.35 -5.00
N LEU A 93 -2.25 13.18 -4.73
CA LEU A 93 -1.73 12.39 -3.62
C LEU A 93 -0.64 13.19 -2.92
N HIS A 94 -0.60 13.08 -1.61
CA HIS A 94 0.48 13.64 -0.82
C HIS A 94 1.09 12.57 0.08
N PHE A 95 2.37 12.29 -0.15
CA PHE A 95 3.14 11.29 0.59
C PHE A 95 3.98 11.99 1.67
N GLN A 96 3.77 11.61 2.93
CA GLN A 96 4.61 12.05 4.04
C GLN A 96 5.26 10.85 4.72
N TYR A 97 6.40 11.11 5.36
CA TYR A 97 7.04 10.15 6.22
C TYR A 97 7.36 10.81 7.56
N LEU A 98 6.70 10.34 8.60
CA LEU A 98 6.91 10.68 10.00
C LEU A 98 7.31 9.39 10.71
N PRO A 99 8.62 9.07 10.79
CA PRO A 99 9.06 7.75 11.23
C PRO A 99 8.37 7.27 12.52
N PRO A 100 7.83 6.03 12.57
CA PRO A 100 7.92 4.96 11.56
C PRO A 100 6.72 4.92 10.58
N GLU A 101 5.97 6.01 10.45
CA GLU A 101 4.71 6.05 9.69
C GLU A 101 4.88 6.72 8.33
N PHE A 102 4.39 6.05 7.30
CA PHE A 102 4.09 6.66 6.01
C PHE A 102 2.63 7.07 5.99
N GLN A 103 2.36 8.27 5.51
CA GLN A 103 1.04 8.82 5.42
C GLN A 103 0.76 9.17 3.95
N LEU A 104 -0.33 8.64 3.43
CA LEU A 104 -0.83 8.97 2.09
C LEU A 104 -2.16 9.71 2.25
N VAL A 105 -2.16 10.99 1.87
CA VAL A 105 -3.31 11.89 1.98
C VAL A 105 -3.85 12.20 0.59
N TYR A 106 -5.17 12.10 0.45
CA TYR A 106 -5.92 12.40 -0.77
C TYR A 106 -6.57 13.79 -0.68
N ASP A 107 -7.08 14.31 -1.78
CA ASP A 107 -7.54 15.72 -1.89
C ASP A 107 -8.63 16.13 -0.90
N ASP A 108 -9.50 15.20 -0.49
CA ASP A 108 -10.58 15.47 0.46
C ASP A 108 -10.21 15.20 1.92
N GLY A 109 -8.92 14.90 2.18
CA GLY A 109 -8.41 14.57 3.49
C GLY A 109 -8.61 13.10 3.88
N PHE A 110 -9.08 12.23 2.97
CA PHE A 110 -8.97 10.79 3.18
C PHE A 110 -7.49 10.43 3.36
N GLU A 111 -7.19 9.64 4.37
CA GLU A 111 -5.82 9.37 4.81
C GLU A 111 -5.62 7.88 5.02
N ARG A 112 -4.47 7.39 4.57
CA ARG A 112 -4.01 6.02 4.81
C ARG A 112 -2.64 6.06 5.47
N ILE A 113 -2.52 5.42 6.63
CA ILE A 113 -1.28 5.29 7.38
C ILE A 113 -0.72 3.89 7.22
N PHE A 114 0.57 3.80 6.94
CA PHE A 114 1.33 2.55 6.82
C PHE A 114 2.57 2.61 7.72
N HIS A 115 3.01 1.47 8.25
CA HIS A 115 4.20 1.43 9.11
C HIS A 115 5.39 0.82 8.38
N SER A 116 6.55 1.47 8.49
CA SER A 116 7.81 1.09 7.84
C SER A 116 8.61 0.04 8.61
N ASP A 117 8.30 -0.18 9.89
CA ASP A 117 9.11 -0.96 10.84
C ASP A 117 8.74 -2.45 10.89
N ASN A 118 8.25 -3.00 9.77
CA ASN A 118 7.97 -4.43 9.59
C ASN A 118 7.02 -5.03 10.64
N ARG A 119 6.15 -4.21 11.24
CA ARG A 119 5.10 -4.67 12.16
C ARG A 119 4.10 -5.55 11.40
N LYS A 120 4.09 -6.85 11.71
CA LYS A 120 3.18 -7.86 11.14
C LYS A 120 1.70 -7.73 11.54
N ARG A 121 1.20 -6.57 11.98
CA ARG A 121 -0.19 -6.43 12.45
C ARG A 121 -0.82 -5.08 12.08
N VAL A 122 -1.80 -5.19 11.19
CA VAL A 122 -3.08 -4.45 11.06
C VAL A 122 -3.00 -3.00 11.48
N VAL A 123 -2.81 -2.13 10.49
CA VAL A 123 -3.13 -0.71 10.66
C VAL A 123 -4.31 -0.44 9.75
N SER A 124 -5.42 -0.12 10.40
CA SER A 124 -6.66 0.28 9.75
C SER A 124 -6.33 1.45 8.82
N ALA A 125 -6.55 1.29 7.52
CA ALA A 125 -6.33 2.35 6.53
C ALA A 125 -7.45 3.39 6.56
N SER A 126 -8.34 3.33 7.56
CA SER A 126 -9.34 4.34 7.84
C SER A 126 -9.41 4.54 9.37
N GLY A 127 -8.60 5.46 9.91
CA GLY A 127 -8.57 5.70 11.35
C GLY A 127 -9.93 6.17 11.90
N THR A 128 -10.77 5.27 12.43
CA THR A 128 -11.75 5.55 13.50
C THR A 128 -12.39 4.29 14.10
N VAL A 129 -12.30 4.17 15.44
CA VAL A 129 -13.01 3.37 16.47
C VAL A 129 -13.52 1.94 16.14
N ALA A 130 -13.03 1.01 16.95
CA ALA A 130 -13.36 -0.42 17.01
C ALA A 130 -14.87 -0.73 17.06
N GLY A 131 -15.32 -1.58 16.14
CA GLY A 131 -16.68 -2.16 16.12
C GLY A 131 -17.17 -2.57 14.73
N ASP A 132 -16.67 -1.91 13.68
CA ASP A 132 -17.11 -2.12 12.30
C ASP A 132 -16.12 -2.98 11.51
N ASN A 133 -16.57 -3.68 10.47
CA ASN A 133 -15.69 -4.22 9.44
C ASN A 133 -14.91 -3.02 8.85
N GLN A 134 -13.63 -2.88 9.20
CA GLN A 134 -12.78 -1.77 8.78
C GLN A 134 -11.84 -2.22 7.67
N ASP A 135 -11.45 -1.26 6.83
CA ASP A 135 -10.40 -1.48 5.84
C ASP A 135 -9.06 -1.64 6.58
N PHE A 136 -8.29 -2.67 6.23
CA PHE A 136 -6.93 -2.83 6.79
C PHE A 136 -5.93 -3.05 5.68
N SER A 137 -4.80 -2.38 5.78
CA SER A 137 -3.71 -2.47 4.81
C SER A 137 -2.43 -3.00 5.45
N PHE A 138 -1.64 -3.71 4.66
CA PHE A 138 -0.25 -4.05 4.94
C PHE A 138 0.62 -3.43 3.86
N ALA A 139 1.69 -2.76 4.25
CA ALA A 139 2.65 -2.21 3.31
C ALA A 139 4.03 -2.84 3.55
N THR A 140 4.76 -3.12 2.48
CA THR A 140 6.13 -3.66 2.53
C THR A 140 6.96 -2.98 1.45
N TRP A 141 8.22 -2.70 1.78
CA TRP A 141 9.21 -2.25 0.80
C TRP A 141 9.88 -3.43 0.13
N ASP A 142 9.93 -3.43 -1.20
CA ASP A 142 10.61 -4.44 -2.00
C ASP A 142 11.28 -3.79 -3.22
N GLU A 143 12.61 -3.87 -3.27
CA GLU A 143 13.43 -3.33 -4.38
C GLU A 143 13.12 -1.86 -4.72
N GLY A 144 12.89 -1.01 -3.71
CA GLY A 144 12.55 0.42 -3.89
C GLY A 144 11.10 0.69 -4.28
N ARG A 145 10.23 -0.33 -4.23
CA ARG A 145 8.80 -0.24 -4.48
C ARG A 145 8.03 -0.40 -3.18
N LEU A 146 6.93 0.31 -3.06
CA LEU A 146 5.99 0.14 -1.97
C LEU A 146 4.85 -0.78 -2.42
N ILE A 147 4.79 -1.98 -1.85
CA ILE A 147 3.74 -2.96 -2.11
C ILE A 147 2.71 -2.86 -0.99
N ILE A 148 1.45 -2.64 -1.34
CA ILE A 148 0.34 -2.50 -0.39
C ILE A 148 -0.74 -3.54 -0.69
N GLU A 149 -1.08 -4.33 0.33
CA GLU A 149 -2.23 -5.24 0.29
C GLU A 149 -3.31 -4.69 1.21
N THR A 150 -4.49 -4.40 0.67
CA THR A 150 -5.63 -3.91 1.45
C THR A 150 -6.78 -4.90 1.40
N ARG A 151 -7.38 -5.14 2.57
CA ARG A 151 -8.67 -5.82 2.69
C ARG A 151 -9.73 -4.76 2.88
N ALA A 152 -10.62 -4.66 1.90
CA ALA A 152 -11.72 -3.72 1.94
C ALA A 152 -12.86 -4.28 2.79
N ARG A 153 -13.62 -3.38 3.41
CA ARG A 153 -14.69 -3.74 4.34
C ARG A 153 -15.91 -4.40 3.68
N ASP A 154 -16.04 -4.29 2.36
CA ASP A 154 -17.02 -5.03 1.57
C ASP A 154 -16.67 -6.53 1.44
N GLY A 155 -15.49 -6.95 1.92
CA GLY A 155 -14.95 -8.31 1.80
C GLY A 155 -14.04 -8.51 0.58
N GLY A 156 -13.86 -7.48 -0.23
CA GLY A 156 -12.95 -7.45 -1.36
C GLY A 156 -11.49 -7.27 -0.95
N TRP A 157 -10.63 -7.14 -1.96
CA TRP A 157 -9.21 -6.87 -1.75
C TRP A 157 -8.68 -5.88 -2.80
N ILE A 158 -7.57 -5.24 -2.46
CA ILE A 158 -6.83 -4.32 -3.30
C ILE A 158 -5.36 -4.68 -3.20
N TYR A 159 -4.68 -4.77 -4.34
CA TYR A 159 -3.23 -4.90 -4.43
C TYR A 159 -2.67 -3.68 -5.14
N GLU A 160 -1.68 -3.04 -4.55
CA GLU A 160 -1.08 -1.80 -5.04
C GLU A 160 0.43 -1.96 -5.09
N VAL A 161 1.02 -1.57 -6.21
CA VAL A 161 2.48 -1.43 -6.33
C VAL A 161 2.74 0.02 -6.71
N ILE A 162 3.45 0.73 -5.83
CA ILE A 162 3.80 2.12 -6.02
C ILE A 162 5.30 2.21 -6.26
N GLU A 163 5.67 2.86 -7.37
CA GLU A 163 7.05 3.07 -7.80
C GLU A 163 7.25 4.56 -8.04
N ALA A 164 8.27 5.16 -7.44
CA ALA A 164 8.56 6.58 -7.57
C ALA A 164 9.94 6.81 -8.18
N THR A 165 10.00 7.65 -9.21
CA THR A 165 11.21 8.32 -9.70
C THR A 165 11.22 9.76 -9.19
N GLU A 166 12.17 10.58 -9.66
CA GLU A 166 12.22 12.00 -9.32
C GLU A 166 10.95 12.76 -9.73
N ASP A 167 10.47 12.49 -10.95
CA ASP A 167 9.40 13.25 -11.59
C ASP A 167 8.08 12.50 -11.70
N THR A 168 8.08 11.18 -11.48
CA THR A 168 6.93 10.32 -11.77
C THR A 168 6.66 9.31 -10.67
N LEU A 169 5.38 9.21 -10.27
CA LEU A 169 4.87 8.18 -9.38
C LEU A 169 3.93 7.28 -10.18
N THR A 170 4.28 6.00 -10.32
CA THR A 170 3.43 4.99 -10.95
C THR A 170 2.74 4.19 -9.86
N VAL A 171 1.42 4.11 -9.92
CA VAL A 171 0.58 3.29 -9.04
C VAL A 171 -0.12 2.25 -9.90
N THR A 172 0.27 0.99 -9.74
CA THR A 172 -0.41 -0.14 -10.40
C THR A 172 -1.37 -0.78 -9.42
N LEU A 173 -2.63 -0.92 -9.82
CA LEU A 173 -3.74 -1.36 -8.99
C LEU A 173 -4.36 -2.63 -9.55
N GLU A 174 -4.62 -3.59 -8.67
CA GLU A 174 -5.62 -4.63 -8.88
C GLU A 174 -6.70 -4.49 -7.80
N LEU A 175 -7.88 -4.09 -8.21
CA LEU A 175 -9.04 -3.87 -7.33
C LEU A 175 -10.01 -5.02 -7.54
N ASN A 176 -10.36 -5.74 -6.48
CA ASN A 176 -11.37 -6.78 -6.54
C ASN A 176 -12.42 -6.55 -5.45
N PRO A 177 -13.35 -5.61 -5.66
CA PRO A 177 -14.55 -5.48 -4.83
C PRO A 177 -15.27 -6.82 -4.70
N SER A 178 -15.92 -7.08 -3.56
CA SER A 178 -16.56 -8.39 -3.33
C SER A 178 -17.69 -8.71 -4.32
N SER A 179 -18.25 -7.68 -4.96
CA SER A 179 -19.26 -7.78 -6.00
C SER A 179 -18.72 -8.11 -7.40
N PHE A 180 -17.40 -8.12 -7.59
CA PHE A 180 -16.76 -8.40 -8.87
C PHE A 180 -16.26 -9.85 -8.93
N ALA A 181 -16.46 -10.49 -10.08
CA ALA A 181 -15.93 -11.82 -10.34
C ALA A 181 -14.52 -11.79 -10.96
N GLU A 182 -14.15 -10.66 -11.58
CA GLU A 182 -12.85 -10.43 -12.19
C GLU A 182 -12.25 -9.13 -11.64
N PRO A 183 -10.94 -9.10 -11.31
CA PRO A 183 -10.29 -7.89 -10.83
C PRO A 183 -10.29 -6.77 -11.88
N ILE A 184 -10.46 -5.55 -11.39
CA ILE A 184 -10.28 -4.32 -12.15
C ILE A 184 -8.79 -3.94 -12.07
N LYS A 185 -8.11 -3.86 -13.21
CA LYS A 185 -6.70 -3.48 -13.27
C LYS A 185 -6.59 -2.04 -13.74
N VAL A 186 -5.88 -1.21 -12.99
CA VAL A 186 -5.74 0.23 -13.29
C VAL A 186 -4.31 0.65 -13.08
N LYS A 187 -3.72 1.32 -14.07
CA LYS A 187 -2.46 2.03 -13.92
C LYS A 187 -2.71 3.53 -13.80
N ARG A 188 -2.27 4.13 -12.71
CA ARG A 188 -2.30 5.59 -12.50
C ARG A 188 -0.88 6.12 -12.50
N ILE A 189 -0.64 7.18 -13.25
CA ILE A 189 0.66 7.84 -13.33
C ILE A 189 0.47 9.27 -12.85
N TYR A 190 1.27 9.69 -11.88
CA TYR A 190 1.28 11.05 -11.35
C TYR A 190 2.62 11.70 -11.61
N ASN A 191 2.60 13.01 -11.83
CA ASN A 191 3.78 13.83 -11.95
C ASN A 191 3.95 14.71 -10.72
N ARG A 192 5.17 15.21 -10.51
CA ARG A 192 5.37 16.35 -9.61
C ARG A 192 4.50 17.53 -10.06
N PRO A 193 3.84 18.25 -9.14
CA PRO A 193 3.09 19.44 -9.51
C PRO A 193 4.04 20.46 -10.15
N ILE A 194 3.60 21.05 -11.25
CA ILE A 194 4.34 22.14 -11.90
C ILE A 194 4.37 23.29 -10.92
N THR A 195 5.53 23.55 -10.31
CA THR A 195 5.71 24.70 -9.44
C THR A 195 5.66 25.94 -10.33
N SER A 196 4.51 26.62 -10.35
CA SER A 196 4.40 27.93 -10.97
C SER A 196 5.13 28.91 -10.07
N GLN A 197 6.30 29.39 -10.49
CA GLN A 197 7.02 30.49 -9.83
C GLN A 197 6.33 31.83 -10.10
#